data_AF-A0A4Q6XY74-F1
#
_entry.id   AF-A0A4Q6XY74-F1
#
_cell.length_a   1.000
_cell.length_b   1.000
_cell.length_c   1.000
_cell.angle_alpha   90.00
_cell.angle_beta   90.00
_cell.angle_gamma   90.00
#
_symmetry.space_group_name_H-M   'P 1'
#
loop_
_entity.id
_entity.type
_entity.pdbx_description
1 polymer ?
#
loop_
_entity_poly.entity_id
_entity_poly.type
_entity_poly.pdbx_seq_one_letter_code
_entity_poly.pdbx_strand_id
1 'polypeptide(L)'
;MNGTHARSRLAASAALARRLDPRARRGVALIGEAARTPPTFADLAVWPRWPALGEVECGRIFALAALVAGRDRLAEEIDGERLRDYAAIVGEDALERVLALAPGGDRRLAAPPALSATGRMLAEQALPRALAQRLGRSATDLPQGDAFVRAAERIAEETA
;
A
#
# COMPACT_ATOMS: atom_id res chain seq x y z
N MET A 1 7.45 -3.87 -20.18
CA MET A 1 7.93 -5.10 -19.50
C MET A 1 6.99 -5.44 -18.33
N ASN A 2 5.75 -5.91 -18.56
CA ASN A 2 4.70 -5.87 -17.51
C ASN A 2 4.23 -7.25 -17.00
N GLY A 3 4.73 -8.35 -17.57
CA GLY A 3 4.20 -9.68 -17.29
C GLY A 3 4.61 -10.29 -15.94
N THR A 4 5.79 -9.93 -15.42
CA THR A 4 6.33 -10.50 -14.17
C THR A 4 5.75 -9.82 -12.94
N HIS A 5 5.66 -8.49 -12.93
CA HIS A 5 5.06 -7.70 -11.85
C HIS A 5 3.57 -8.01 -11.67
N ALA A 6 2.82 -8.11 -12.78
CA ALA A 6 1.41 -8.49 -12.73
C ALA A 6 1.20 -9.89 -12.11
N ARG A 7 2.06 -10.85 -12.45
CA ARG A 7 2.02 -12.20 -11.88
C ARG A 7 2.37 -12.24 -10.39
N SER A 8 3.42 -11.52 -9.98
CA SER A 8 3.82 -11.42 -8.57
C SER A 8 2.72 -10.79 -7.71
N ARG A 9 2.08 -9.73 -8.21
CA ARG A 9 0.95 -9.07 -7.54
C ARG A 9 -0.26 -10.00 -7.39
N LEU A 10 -0.67 -10.68 -8.45
CA LEU A 10 -1.77 -11.64 -8.38
C LEU A 10 -1.46 -12.79 -7.41
N ALA A 11 -0.21 -13.26 -7.36
CA ALA A 11 0.21 -14.29 -6.41
C ALA A 11 0.11 -13.80 -4.95
N ALA A 12 0.52 -12.56 -4.66
CA ALA A 12 0.37 -11.93 -3.34
C ALA A 12 -1.11 -11.79 -2.94
N SER A 13 -1.95 -11.27 -3.84
CA SER A 13 -3.41 -11.15 -3.60
C SER A 13 -4.05 -12.53 -3.36
N ALA A 14 -3.67 -13.55 -4.12
CA ALA A 14 -4.17 -14.91 -3.95
C ALA A 14 -3.69 -15.56 -2.65
N ALA A 15 -2.46 -15.28 -2.21
CA ALA A 15 -1.97 -15.72 -0.91
C ALA A 15 -2.74 -15.05 0.24
N LEU A 16 -3.00 -13.73 0.14
CA LEU A 16 -3.80 -12.99 1.10
C LEU A 16 -5.23 -13.53 1.19
N ALA A 17 -5.89 -13.75 0.05
CA ALA A 17 -7.23 -14.33 0.00
C ALA A 17 -7.31 -15.68 0.74
N ARG A 18 -6.31 -16.56 0.55
CA ARG A 18 -6.22 -17.85 1.25
C ARG A 18 -6.04 -17.70 2.77
N ARG A 19 -5.29 -16.68 3.23
CA ARG A 19 -5.12 -16.38 4.66
C ARG A 19 -6.40 -15.84 5.30
N LEU A 20 -7.17 -15.05 4.56
CA LEU A 20 -8.41 -14.43 5.06
C LEU A 20 -9.61 -15.39 5.05
N ASP A 21 -9.63 -16.35 4.12
CA ASP A 21 -10.71 -17.34 3.98
C ASP A 21 -10.22 -18.80 4.14
N PRO A 22 -9.61 -19.20 5.28
CA PRO A 22 -9.11 -20.56 5.47
C PRO A 22 -10.23 -21.62 5.45
N ARG A 23 -11.48 -21.23 5.72
CA ARG A 23 -12.68 -22.12 5.76
C ARG A 23 -13.44 -22.24 4.44
N ALA A 24 -13.15 -21.42 3.43
CA ALA A 24 -13.82 -21.49 2.12
C ALA A 24 -13.55 -22.81 1.37
N ARG A 25 -12.62 -23.65 1.85
CA ARG A 25 -12.33 -24.97 1.28
C ARG A 25 -13.12 -26.14 1.89
N ARG A 26 -13.83 -25.99 3.02
CA ARG A 26 -14.43 -27.18 3.70
C ARG A 26 -15.81 -27.06 4.36
N GLY A 27 -16.52 -25.93 4.35
CA GLY A 27 -17.80 -25.90 5.09
C GLY A 27 -18.65 -24.66 4.91
N VAL A 28 -18.98 -24.30 3.67
CA VAL A 28 -19.93 -23.21 3.39
C VAL A 28 -21.39 -23.70 3.39
N ALA A 29 -21.63 -25.01 3.51
CA ALA A 29 -22.96 -25.59 3.37
C ALA A 29 -23.81 -25.66 4.66
N LEU A 30 -23.28 -25.35 5.86
CA LEU A 30 -23.94 -25.82 7.09
C LEU A 30 -24.23 -24.82 8.23
N ILE A 31 -23.72 -23.59 8.23
CA ILE A 31 -24.04 -22.66 9.33
C ILE A 31 -24.26 -21.25 8.78
N GLY A 32 -25.45 -20.72 9.03
CA GLY A 32 -25.98 -19.44 8.58
C GLY A 32 -25.27 -18.23 9.19
N GLU A 33 -24.05 -17.99 8.75
CA GLU A 33 -23.35 -16.73 8.93
C GLU A 33 -22.85 -16.33 7.54
N ALA A 34 -23.58 -15.43 6.89
CA ALA A 34 -23.37 -14.88 5.55
C ALA A 34 -22.06 -15.37 4.90
N ALA A 35 -22.15 -16.47 4.16
CA ALA A 35 -21.03 -17.07 3.46
C ALA A 35 -20.29 -15.98 2.68
N ARG A 36 -19.14 -15.52 3.19
CA ARG A 36 -18.35 -14.47 2.53
C ARG A 36 -18.01 -14.99 1.14
N THR A 37 -18.62 -14.40 0.12
CA THR A 37 -18.38 -14.79 -1.27
C THR A 37 -16.87 -14.69 -1.52
N PRO A 38 -16.22 -15.75 -2.05
CA PRO A 38 -14.80 -15.70 -2.35
C PRO A 38 -14.51 -14.54 -3.30
N PRO A 39 -13.34 -13.89 -3.20
CA PRO A 39 -13.03 -12.73 -4.02
C PRO A 39 -12.93 -13.14 -5.49
N THR A 40 -13.46 -12.32 -6.39
CA THR A 40 -13.38 -12.55 -7.83
C THR A 40 -11.97 -12.24 -8.34
N PHE A 41 -11.65 -12.67 -9.56
CA PHE A 41 -10.37 -12.29 -10.20
C PHE A 41 -10.22 -10.77 -10.35
N ALA A 42 -11.32 -10.06 -10.62
CA ALA A 42 -11.35 -8.61 -10.71
C ALA A 42 -11.01 -7.96 -9.35
N ASP A 43 -11.53 -8.51 -8.25
CA ASP A 43 -11.18 -8.03 -6.90
C ASP A 43 -9.69 -8.21 -6.62
N LEU A 44 -9.15 -9.41 -6.88
CA LEU A 44 -7.73 -9.71 -6.66
C LEU A 44 -6.81 -8.82 -7.51
N ALA A 45 -7.25 -8.43 -8.70
CA ALA A 45 -6.53 -7.55 -9.59
C ALA A 45 -6.48 -6.10 -9.09
N VAL A 46 -7.36 -5.65 -8.19
CA VAL A 46 -7.30 -4.30 -7.61
C VAL A 46 -6.74 -4.26 -6.20
N TRP A 47 -6.58 -5.40 -5.55
CA TRP A 47 -6.02 -5.45 -4.19
C TRP A 47 -4.55 -4.99 -4.15
N PRO A 48 -4.18 -4.21 -3.11
CA PRO A 48 -2.79 -3.89 -2.85
C PRO A 48 -2.04 -5.14 -2.36
N ARG A 49 -0.71 -5.13 -2.53
CA ARG A 49 0.19 -6.21 -2.14
C ARG A 49 0.57 -6.16 -0.67
N TRP A 50 0.70 -4.95 -0.11
CA TRP A 50 1.24 -4.74 1.23
C TRP A 50 0.60 -5.61 2.31
N PRO A 51 -0.72 -5.90 2.34
CA PRO A 51 -1.29 -6.72 3.42
C PRO A 51 -0.80 -8.17 3.42
N ALA A 52 -0.15 -8.62 2.35
CA ALA A 52 0.44 -9.95 2.23
C ALA A 52 1.93 -10.01 2.65
N LEU A 53 2.58 -8.85 2.82
CA LEU A 53 4.02 -8.75 3.09
C LEU A 53 4.34 -8.83 4.60
N GLY A 54 5.62 -8.88 4.94
CA GLY A 54 6.09 -8.77 6.32
C GLY A 54 6.00 -7.34 6.84
N GLU A 55 6.15 -7.17 8.16
CA GLU A 55 5.99 -5.86 8.80
C GLU A 55 7.02 -4.83 8.33
N VAL A 56 8.25 -5.27 8.06
CA VAL A 56 9.34 -4.40 7.59
C VAL A 56 9.03 -3.87 6.18
N GLU A 57 8.62 -4.73 5.25
CA GLU A 57 8.27 -4.29 3.90
C GLU A 57 7.01 -3.41 3.92
N CYS A 58 6.03 -3.72 4.76
CA CYS A 58 4.87 -2.86 4.97
C CYS A 58 5.29 -1.48 5.47
N GLY A 59 6.17 -1.41 6.47
CA GLY A 59 6.69 -0.16 7.02
C GLY A 59 7.34 0.71 5.94
N ARG A 60 8.15 0.10 5.07
CA ARG A 60 8.78 0.80 3.93
C ARG A 60 7.74 1.33 2.94
N ILE A 61 6.76 0.51 2.56
CA ILE A 61 5.66 0.95 1.65
C ILE A 61 4.87 2.09 2.26
N PHE A 62 4.57 2.05 3.56
CA PHE A 62 3.88 3.13 4.25
C PHE A 62 4.71 4.41 4.25
N ALA A 63 5.98 4.34 4.62
CA ALA A 63 6.86 5.49 4.57
C ALA A 63 6.90 6.13 3.17
N LEU A 64 7.04 5.30 2.12
CA LEU A 64 6.99 5.74 0.73
C LEU A 64 5.64 6.36 0.35
N ALA A 65 4.51 5.78 0.78
CA ALA A 65 3.18 6.32 0.48
C ALA A 65 2.99 7.73 1.05
N ALA A 66 3.51 7.99 2.26
CA ALA A 66 3.50 9.33 2.84
C ALA A 66 4.39 10.32 2.08
N LEU A 67 5.58 9.89 1.63
CA LEU A 67 6.47 10.73 0.81
C LEU A 67 5.85 11.06 -0.55
N VAL A 68 5.24 10.08 -1.21
CA VAL A 68 4.55 10.30 -2.49
C VAL A 68 3.37 11.27 -2.30
N ALA A 69 2.59 11.09 -1.23
CA ALA A 69 1.46 11.99 -0.94
C ALA A 69 1.92 13.43 -0.63
N GLY A 70 3.09 13.58 -0.02
CA GLY A 70 3.73 14.87 0.27
C GLY A 70 4.71 15.35 -0.80
N ARG A 71 4.76 14.72 -1.97
CA ARG A 71 5.86 14.89 -2.95
C ARG A 71 6.06 16.33 -3.37
N ASP A 72 4.98 17.06 -3.63
CA ASP A 72 5.10 18.45 -4.10
C ASP A 72 5.62 19.40 -3.02
N ARG A 73 5.47 19.02 -1.74
CA ARG A 73 6.06 19.73 -0.60
C ARG A 73 7.51 19.35 -0.32
N LEU A 74 8.00 18.22 -0.84
CA LEU A 74 9.41 17.82 -0.68
C LEU A 74 10.36 18.89 -1.24
N ALA A 75 10.01 19.52 -2.37
CA ALA A 75 10.84 20.55 -2.99
C ALA A 75 10.79 21.90 -2.26
N GLU A 76 9.74 22.16 -1.47
CA GLU A 76 9.47 23.45 -0.82
C GLU A 76 9.86 23.47 0.67
N GLU A 77 9.77 22.33 1.36
CA GLU A 77 9.78 22.25 2.84
C GLU A 77 10.99 21.49 3.43
N ILE A 78 11.91 20.99 2.59
CA ILE A 78 13.04 20.16 3.02
C ILE A 78 14.37 20.91 2.98
N ASP A 79 15.14 20.74 4.06
CA ASP A 79 16.57 21.02 4.14
C ASP A 79 17.39 19.73 3.98
N GLY A 80 18.71 19.87 3.83
CA GLY A 80 19.60 18.74 3.62
C GLY A 80 19.64 17.72 4.77
N GLU A 81 19.23 18.10 5.98
CA GLU A 81 19.16 17.18 7.14
C GLU A 81 17.94 16.28 7.02
N ARG A 82 16.75 16.88 6.83
CA ARG A 82 15.50 16.14 6.62
C ARG A 82 15.58 15.19 5.42
N LEU A 83 16.26 15.58 4.35
CA LEU A 83 16.44 14.70 3.19
C LEU A 83 17.22 13.43 3.55
N ARG A 84 18.28 13.56 4.36
CA ARG A 84 19.06 12.43 4.85
C ARG A 84 18.24 11.54 5.78
N ASP A 85 17.42 12.13 6.65
CA ASP A 85 16.54 11.37 7.54
C ASP A 85 15.51 10.54 6.74
N TYR A 86 14.92 11.11 5.70
CA TYR A 86 14.03 10.35 4.83
C TYR A 86 14.76 9.24 4.07
N ALA A 87 15.94 9.54 3.52
CA ALA A 87 16.76 8.54 2.83
C ALA A 87 17.15 7.38 3.76
N ALA A 88 17.45 7.65 5.04
CA ALA A 88 17.74 6.62 6.03
C ALA A 88 16.54 5.69 6.30
N ILE A 89 15.30 6.17 6.10
CA ILE A 89 14.08 5.37 6.30
C ILE A 89 13.74 4.54 5.06
N VAL A 90 13.75 5.15 3.87
CA VAL A 90 13.23 4.50 2.65
C VAL A 90 14.29 3.99 1.68
N GLY A 91 15.55 4.42 1.87
CA GLY A 91 16.66 4.24 0.95
C GLY A 91 16.83 5.43 0.00
N GLU A 92 18.06 5.76 -0.35
CA GLU A 92 18.40 6.87 -1.26
C GLU A 92 17.75 6.69 -2.64
N ASP A 93 17.90 5.51 -3.25
CA ASP A 93 17.32 5.21 -4.57
C ASP A 93 15.79 5.37 -4.58
N ALA A 94 15.13 4.94 -3.51
CA ALA A 94 13.68 5.04 -3.40
C ALA A 94 13.23 6.49 -3.24
N LEU A 95 13.98 7.29 -2.48
CA LEU A 95 13.72 8.72 -2.33
C LEU A 95 13.91 9.47 -3.67
N GLU A 96 14.97 9.17 -4.42
CA GLU A 96 15.20 9.74 -5.75
C GLU A 96 14.03 9.42 -6.70
N ARG A 97 13.54 8.18 -6.68
CA ARG A 97 12.36 7.78 -7.46
C ARG A 97 11.11 8.54 -7.08
N VAL A 98 10.89 8.83 -5.80
CA VAL A 98 9.76 9.67 -5.37
C VAL A 98 9.90 11.08 -5.94
N LEU A 99 11.09 11.68 -5.88
CA LEU A 99 11.33 13.03 -6.41
C LEU A 99 11.12 13.09 -7.93
N ALA A 100 11.49 12.03 -8.64
CA ALA A 100 11.33 11.89 -10.09
C ALA A 100 9.87 11.67 -10.56
N LEU A 101 8.92 11.42 -9.65
CA LEU A 101 7.51 11.34 -10.01
C LEU A 101 6.99 12.67 -10.57
N ALA A 102 5.99 12.60 -11.44
CA ALA A 102 5.23 13.78 -11.84
C ALA A 102 4.55 14.43 -10.60
N PRO A 103 4.33 15.76 -10.62
CA PRO A 103 3.58 16.42 -9.56
C PRO A 103 2.19 15.80 -9.35
N GLY A 104 1.69 15.86 -8.11
CA GLY A 104 0.43 15.24 -7.73
C GLY A 104 0.30 14.92 -6.24
N GLY A 105 1.25 15.35 -5.41
CA GLY A 105 1.16 15.20 -3.96
C GLY A 105 0.37 16.35 -3.34
N ASP A 106 -0.77 16.04 -2.70
CA ASP A 106 -1.67 17.05 -2.12
C ASP A 106 -1.57 17.16 -0.59
N ARG A 107 -0.71 16.36 0.05
CA ARG A 107 -0.61 16.27 1.51
C ARG A 107 0.56 17.06 2.06
N ARG A 108 0.43 17.41 3.34
CA ARG A 108 1.55 17.90 4.14
C ARG A 108 2.57 16.79 4.32
N LEU A 109 3.85 17.17 4.29
CA LEU A 109 4.93 16.24 4.55
C LEU A 109 4.95 15.88 6.04
N ALA A 110 4.82 14.59 6.35
CA ALA A 110 4.95 14.11 7.71
C ALA A 110 6.43 14.11 8.12
N ALA A 111 6.72 14.46 9.38
CA ALA A 111 8.08 14.39 9.91
C ALA A 111 8.62 12.94 9.83
N PRO A 112 9.95 12.74 9.70
CA PRO A 112 10.54 11.40 9.53
C PRO A 112 10.03 10.35 10.53
N PRO A 113 9.93 10.63 11.85
CA PRO A 113 9.44 9.65 12.83
C PRO A 113 7.96 9.26 12.65
N ALA A 114 7.15 10.14 12.04
CA ALA A 114 5.71 9.93 11.82
C ALA A 114 5.39 9.34 10.44
N LEU A 115 6.39 9.23 9.55
CA LEU A 115 6.19 8.94 8.14
C LEU A 115 5.46 7.61 7.91
N SER A 116 5.92 6.53 8.54
CA SER A 116 5.29 5.21 8.42
C SER A 116 3.88 5.17 9.03
N ALA A 117 3.63 5.92 10.10
CA ALA A 117 2.30 5.98 10.72
C ALA A 117 1.31 6.73 9.82
N THR A 118 1.70 7.89 9.29
CA THR A 118 0.89 8.64 8.31
C THR A 118 0.63 7.82 7.05
N GLY A 119 1.65 7.15 6.53
CA GLY A 119 1.54 6.27 5.38
C GLY A 119 0.62 5.08 5.61
N ARG A 120 0.66 4.49 6.80
CA ARG A 120 -0.26 3.42 7.20
C ARG A 120 -1.70 3.89 7.20
N MET A 121 -1.98 5.08 7.73
CA MET A 121 -3.33 5.64 7.70
C MET A 121 -3.82 5.82 6.25
N LEU A 122 -2.98 6.33 5.35
CA LEU A 122 -3.30 6.47 3.93
C LEU A 122 -3.56 5.10 3.28
N ALA A 123 -2.71 4.11 3.57
CA ALA A 123 -2.83 2.76 3.01
C ALA A 123 -4.09 2.03 3.50
N GLU A 124 -4.44 2.16 4.77
CA GLU A 124 -5.66 1.58 5.33
C GLU A 124 -6.92 2.26 4.77
N GLN A 125 -6.87 3.58 4.57
CA GLN A 125 -7.97 4.33 3.96
C GLN A 125 -8.15 3.98 2.47
N ALA A 126 -7.07 3.75 1.74
CA ALA A 126 -7.08 3.40 0.32
C ALA A 126 -7.52 1.96 0.03
N LEU A 127 -7.81 1.15 1.06
CA LEU A 127 -8.20 -0.25 0.86
C LEU A 127 -9.51 -0.36 0.07
N PRO A 128 -9.57 -1.22 -0.96
CA PRO A 128 -10.83 -1.58 -1.59
C PRO A 128 -11.84 -2.05 -0.54
N ARG A 129 -13.09 -1.56 -0.63
CA ARG A 129 -14.13 -1.82 0.39
C ARG A 129 -14.28 -3.29 0.76
N ALA A 130 -14.27 -4.18 -0.23
CA ALA A 130 -14.36 -5.62 -0.01
C ALA A 130 -13.18 -6.15 0.82
N LEU A 131 -11.96 -5.67 0.57
CA LEU A 131 -10.78 -6.05 1.34
C LEU A 131 -10.77 -5.43 2.73
N ALA A 132 -11.14 -4.15 2.87
CA ALA A 132 -11.26 -3.49 4.16
C ALA A 132 -12.22 -4.23 5.10
N GLN A 133 -13.41 -4.61 4.62
CA GLN A 133 -14.39 -5.41 5.37
C GLN A 133 -13.80 -6.75 5.83
N ARG A 134 -13.05 -7.42 4.95
CA ARG A 134 -12.39 -8.71 5.27
C ARG A 134 -11.32 -8.56 6.35
N LEU A 135 -10.64 -7.42 6.39
CA LEU A 135 -9.61 -7.07 7.38
C LEU A 135 -10.19 -6.43 8.66
N GLY A 136 -11.50 -6.25 8.76
CA GLY A 136 -12.14 -5.57 9.90
C GLY A 136 -11.83 -4.06 9.97
N ARG A 137 -11.58 -3.44 8.81
CA ARG A 137 -11.23 -2.02 8.66
C ARG A 137 -12.38 -1.25 8.03
N SER A 138 -12.48 0.04 8.37
CA SER A 138 -13.39 0.96 7.71
C SER A 138 -12.72 1.46 6.42
N ALA A 139 -13.29 1.13 5.25
CA ALA A 139 -12.91 1.79 4.01
C ALA A 139 -13.44 3.22 4.02
N THR A 140 -12.54 4.19 3.91
CA THR A 140 -12.91 5.58 3.67
C THR A 140 -12.63 5.86 2.20
N ASP A 141 -13.61 6.33 1.44
CA ASP A 141 -13.39 6.63 0.03
C ASP A 141 -12.44 7.82 -0.10
N LEU A 142 -11.17 7.52 -0.39
CA LEU A 142 -10.12 8.50 -0.65
C LEU A 142 -9.59 8.28 -2.07
N PRO A 143 -10.17 8.96 -3.07
CA PRO A 143 -9.88 8.70 -4.49
C PRO A 143 -8.40 8.78 -4.85
N GLN A 144 -7.63 9.64 -4.17
CA GLN A 144 -6.20 9.83 -4.43
C GLN A 144 -5.29 8.93 -3.57
N GLY A 145 -5.81 8.35 -2.48
CA GLY A 145 -5.03 7.50 -1.57
C GLY A 145 -4.51 6.23 -2.25
N ASP A 146 -5.33 5.62 -3.11
CA ASP A 146 -4.95 4.43 -3.89
C ASP A 146 -3.78 4.72 -4.84
N ALA A 147 -3.77 5.90 -5.48
CA ALA A 147 -2.69 6.28 -6.38
C ALA A 147 -1.34 6.39 -5.66
N PHE A 148 -1.30 6.99 -4.47
CA PHE A 148 -0.09 7.12 -3.66
C PHE A 148 0.43 5.76 -3.21
N VAL A 149 -0.44 4.88 -2.74
CA VAL A 149 -0.08 3.53 -2.27
C VAL A 149 0.43 2.69 -3.44
N ARG A 150 -0.20 2.74 -4.62
CA ARG A 150 0.27 2.04 -5.82
C ARG A 150 1.62 2.53 -6.30
N ALA A 151 1.87 3.85 -6.23
CA ALA A 151 3.18 4.40 -6.56
C ALA A 151 4.25 3.93 -5.56
N ALA A 152 3.93 3.91 -4.27
CA ALA A 152 4.82 3.42 -3.23
C ALA A 152 5.16 1.93 -3.40
N GLU A 153 4.16 1.07 -3.66
CA GLU A 153 4.40 -0.36 -3.94
C GLU A 153 5.31 -0.55 -5.16
N ARG A 154 5.11 0.24 -6.23
CA ARG A 154 5.94 0.18 -7.42
C ARG A 154 7.39 0.58 -7.14
N ILE A 155 7.59 1.69 -6.42
CA ILE A 155 8.93 2.16 -6.06
C ILE A 155 9.62 1.15 -5.14
N ALA A 156 8.91 0.58 -4.17
CA ALA A 156 9.45 -0.44 -3.29
C ALA A 156 9.89 -1.69 -4.07
N GLU A 157 9.16 -2.09 -5.11
CA GLU A 157 9.54 -3.21 -5.98
C GLU A 157 10.75 -2.91 -6.87
N GLU A 158 10.88 -1.68 -7.35
CA GLU A 158 11.98 -1.26 -8.24
C GLU A 158 13.30 -1.02 -7.48
N THR A 159 13.24 -0.89 -6.15
CA THR A 159 14.36 -0.53 -5.26
C THR A 159 14.55 -1.53 -4.12
N ALA A 160 14.03 -2.75 -4.27
CA ALA A 160 14.28 -3.89 -3.39
C ALA A 160 15.40 -4.75 -3.98
#